data_AF-A0A0Q5WKZ0-F1
#
_entry.id   AF-A0A0Q5WKZ0-F1
#
_cell.length_a   1.000
_cell.length_b   1.000
_cell.length_c   1.000
_cell.angle_alpha   90.00
_cell.angle_beta   90.00
_cell.angle_gamma   90.00
#
_symmetry.space_group_name_H-M   'P 1'
#
loop_
_entity.id
_entity.type
_entity.pdbx_description
1 polymer ?
#
loop_
_entity_poly.entity_id
_entity_poly.type
_entity_poly.pdbx_seq_one_letter_code
_entity_poly.pdbx_strand_id
1 'polypeptide(L)' 'MVSSVWKVLVAPGAEVAAGDTLVILESMKMEIPVLTEKAGTVTELHVVEGEVLQEGDLIATVQA' A
#
# COMPACT_ATOMS: atom_id res chain seq x y z
N MET A 1 -1.54 -7.89 13.94
CA MET A 1 -0.10 -7.55 13.71
C MET A 1 0.00 -6.03 13.58
N VAL A 2 0.98 -5.36 14.19
CA VAL A 2 1.13 -3.89 14.07
C VAL A 2 2.29 -3.59 13.13
N SER A 3 2.06 -2.77 12.12
CA SER A 3 3.07 -2.34 11.15
C SER A 3 2.85 -0.89 10.80
N SER A 4 3.92 -0.13 10.58
CA SER A 4 3.81 1.26 10.12
C SER A 4 4.07 1.37 8.62
N VAL A 5 3.48 2.35 7.96
CA VAL A 5 3.77 2.66 6.56
C VAL A 5 5.16 3.29 6.49
N TRP A 6 6.10 2.59 5.87
CA TRP A 6 7.45 3.10 5.68
C TRP A 6 7.55 3.99 4.46
N LYS A 7 6.98 3.55 3.33
CA LYS A 7 6.98 4.29 2.08
C LYS A 7 5.69 4.10 1.31
N VAL A 8 5.23 5.18 0.70
CA VAL A 8 4.15 5.14 -0.29
C VAL A 8 4.78 5.26 -1.68
N LEU A 9 4.60 4.26 -2.54
CA LEU A 9 5.28 4.18 -3.85
C LEU A 9 4.42 4.66 -5.02
N VAL A 10 3.10 4.76 -4.81
CA VAL A 10 2.12 5.16 -5.83
C VAL A 10 1.31 6.36 -5.36
N ALA A 11 0.56 6.97 -6.26
CA ALA A 11 -0.33 8.08 -5.97
C ALA A 11 -1.71 7.83 -6.61
N PRO A 12 -2.79 8.49 -6.15
CA PRO A 12 -4.07 8.45 -6.84
C PRO A 12 -3.90 8.89 -8.31
N GLY A 13 -4.48 8.13 -9.24
CA GLY A 13 -4.31 8.27 -10.67
C GLY A 13 -3.16 7.48 -11.28
N ALA A 14 -2.35 6.76 -10.48
CA ALA A 14 -1.29 5.91 -11.01
C ALA A 14 -1.86 4.59 -11.59
N GLU A 15 -1.40 4.22 -12.78
CA GLU A 15 -1.62 2.88 -13.34
C GLU A 15 -0.67 1.86 -12.67
N VAL A 16 -1.20 0.71 -12.28
CA VAL A 16 -0.47 -0.38 -11.63
C VAL A 16 -0.80 -1.71 -12.30
N ALA A 17 0.18 -2.61 -12.37
CA ALA A 17 0.02 -3.99 -12.83
C ALA A 17 -0.14 -4.96 -11.65
N ALA A 18 -0.69 -6.15 -11.91
CA ALA A 18 -0.73 -7.21 -10.89
C ALA A 18 0.70 -7.56 -10.43
N GLY A 19 0.91 -7.53 -9.12
CA GLY A 19 2.22 -7.72 -8.50
C GLY A 19 3.01 -6.43 -8.23
N ASP A 20 2.52 -5.26 -8.66
CA ASP A 20 3.16 -3.99 -8.34
C ASP A 20 3.02 -3.65 -6.86
N THR A 21 4.07 -3.06 -6.30
CA THR A 21 4.10 -2.64 -4.89
C THR A 21 3.47 -1.26 -4.74
N LEU A 22 2.43 -1.16 -3.90
CA LEU A 22 1.73 0.09 -3.64
C LEU A 22 2.38 0.87 -2.50
N VAL A 23 2.65 0.17 -1.39
CA VAL A 23 3.29 0.71 -0.19
C VAL A 23 4.27 -0.32 0.37
N ILE A 24 5.21 0.13 1.16
CA ILE A 24 6.09 -0.73 1.96
C ILE A 24 5.76 -0.48 3.42
N LEU A 25 5.48 -1.56 4.15
CA LEU A 25 5.26 -1.53 5.59
C LEU A 25 6.56 -1.88 6.31
N GLU A 26 6.77 -1.33 7.49
CA GLU A 26 7.83 -1.71 8.42
C GLU A 26 7.23 -2.36 9.65
N SER A 27 7.77 -3.52 10.04
CA SER A 27 7.49 -4.14 11.33
C SER A 27 8.74 -4.84 11.84
N MET A 28 9.17 -4.53 13.07
CA MET A 28 10.35 -5.15 13.70
C MET A 28 11.63 -5.11 12.83
N LYS A 29 11.89 -3.97 12.15
CA LYS A 29 13.00 -3.77 11.19
C LYS A 29 12.93 -4.63 9.92
N MET A 30 11.77 -5.22 9.64
CA MET A 30 11.50 -5.93 8.39
C MET A 30 10.62 -5.06 7.49
N GLU A 31 11.00 -4.99 6.22
CA GLU A 31 10.24 -4.33 5.16
C GLU A 31 9.29 -5.35 4.51
N ILE A 32 8.02 -5.00 4.41
CA ILE A 32 6.95 -5.86 3.90
C ILE A 32 6.25 -5.11 2.75
N PRO A 33 6.53 -5.46 1.49
CA PRO A 33 5.87 -4.83 0.35
C PRO A 33 4.40 -5.28 0.26
N VAL A 34 3.50 -4.32 0.09
CA VAL A 34 2.08 -4.59 -0.17
C VAL A 34 1.85 -4.52 -1.66
N LEU A 35 1.50 -5.67 -2.24
CA LEU A 35 1.32 -5.83 -3.68
C LEU A 35 -0.16 -5.71 -4.06
N THR A 36 -0.45 -5.17 -5.23
CA THR A 36 -1.79 -5.28 -5.82
C THR A 36 -1.98 -6.64 -6.48
N GLU A 37 -3.12 -7.28 -6.27
CA GLU A 37 -3.44 -8.57 -6.92
C GLU A 37 -3.90 -8.41 -8.37
N LYS A 38 -4.29 -7.21 -8.77
CA LYS A 38 -4.86 -6.92 -10.09
C LYS A 38 -4.25 -5.67 -10.70
N ALA A 39 -4.22 -5.63 -12.02
CA ALA A 39 -3.92 -4.41 -12.76
C ALA A 39 -5.11 -3.44 -12.68
N GLY A 40 -4.82 -2.14 -12.72
CA GLY A 40 -5.83 -1.08 -12.68
C GLY A 40 -5.22 0.29 -12.39
N THR A 41 -6.07 1.23 -12.02
CA THR A 41 -5.68 2.57 -11.58
C THR A 41 -5.92 2.71 -10.09
N VAL A 42 -4.94 3.22 -9.35
CA VAL A 42 -5.10 3.59 -7.94
C VAL A 42 -6.07 4.77 -7.86
N THR A 43 -7.25 4.58 -7.31
CA THR A 43 -8.24 5.65 -7.19
C THR A 43 -8.01 6.48 -5.93
N GLU A 44 -7.65 5.83 -4.83
CA GLU A 44 -7.49 6.47 -3.53
C GLU A 44 -6.40 5.76 -2.70
N LEU A 45 -5.64 6.55 -1.94
CA LEU A 45 -4.72 6.09 -0.90
C LEU A 45 -5.27 6.54 0.45
N HIS A 46 -5.43 5.59 1.34
CA HIS A 46 -6.04 5.78 2.65
C HIS A 46 -4.99 5.87 3.77
N VAL A 47 -3.71 5.89 3.40
CA VAL A 47 -2.60 5.86 4.34
C VAL A 47 -1.52 6.87 3.97
N VAL A 48 -0.76 7.31 4.98
CA VAL A 48 0.41 8.18 4.82
C VAL A 48 1.66 7.57 5.41
N GLU A 49 2.84 8.02 4.97
CA GLU A 49 4.11 7.58 5.56
C GLU A 49 4.18 7.89 7.07
N GLY A 50 4.66 6.91 7.85
CA GLY A 50 4.72 6.95 9.30
C GLY A 50 3.43 6.54 10.02
N GLU A 51 2.33 6.32 9.30
CA GLU A 51 1.06 5.88 9.88
C GLU A 51 1.15 4.44 10.40
N VAL A 52 0.55 4.17 11.56
CA VAL A 52 0.52 2.83 12.17
C VAL A 52 -0.77 2.13 11.74
N LEU A 53 -0.62 0.97 11.10
CA LEU A 53 -1.71 0.14 10.62
C LEU A 53 -1.91 -1.10 11.47
N GLN A 54 -3.15 -1.58 11.46
CA GLN A 54 -3.61 -2.84 12.00
C GLN A 54 -4.12 -3.74 10.88
N GLU A 55 -4.33 -5.01 11.25
CA GLU A 55 -4.94 -5.97 10.35
C GLU A 55 -6.37 -5.55 10.00
N GLY A 56 -6.68 -5.48 8.70
CA GLY A 56 -7.97 -5.05 8.19
C GLY A 56 -8.04 -3.57 7.80
N ASP A 57 -7.01 -2.77 8.07
CA ASP A 57 -6.98 -1.37 7.64
C ASP A 57 -6.88 -1.25 6.12
N LEU A 58 -7.65 -0.32 5.56
CA LEU A 58 -7.66 -0.04 4.14
C LEU A 58 -6.42 0.76 3.75
N ILE A 59 -5.64 0.26 2.79
CA ILE A 59 -4.41 0.92 2.31
C ILE A 59 -4.68 1.73 1.04
N ALA A 60 -5.21 1.07 0.02
CA ALA A 60 -5.43 1.66 -1.29
C ALA A 60 -6.65 1.02 -1.96
N THR A 61 -7.30 1.79 -2.82
CA THR A 61 -8.37 1.30 -3.70
C THR A 61 -7.85 1.28 -5.12
N VAL A 62 -7.96 0.14 -5.78
CA VAL A 62 -7.54 -0.05 -7.18
C VAL A 62 -8.77 -0.43 -8.00
N GLN A 63 -9.03 0.34 -9.05
CA GLN A 63 -10.11 0.10 -10.00
C GLN A 63 -9.55 -0.37 -11.33
N ALA A 64 -10.06 -1.50 -11.82
CA ALA A 64 -9.72 -2.04 -13.14
C ALA A 64 -10.54 -1.39 -14.26
#